data_AF-A0A2H0M760-F1
#
_entry.id   AF-A0A2H0M760-F1
#
_cell.length_a   1.000
_cell.length_b   1.000
_cell.length_c   1.000
_cell.angle_alpha   90.00
_cell.angle_beta   90.00
_cell.angle_gamma   90.00
#
_symmetry.space_group_name_H-M   'P 1'
#
loop_
_entity.id
_entity.type
_entity.pdbx_description
1 polymer ?
#
loop_
_entity_poly.entity_id
_entity_poly.type
_entity_poly.pdbx_seq_one_letter_code
_entity_poly.pdbx_strand_id
1 'polypeptide(L)'
;MSETSSHKNAKTRGLRGSKTEVQIRGNRRLDAVSPTVAREVERSSGSKSLAKAVRRLNTQTNKKKELLVPTPNLDKAKQVAQKVAKGKILIQNLSRTQRRFVK
;
A
#
# COMPACT_ATOMS: atom_id res chain seq x y z
N MET A 1 14.08 12.94 -9.58
CA MET A 1 14.20 11.49 -9.33
C MET A 1 13.13 10.77 -10.12
N SER A 2 13.52 9.89 -11.04
CA SER A 2 12.60 9.04 -11.79
C SER A 2 12.16 7.84 -10.94
N GLU A 3 10.90 7.47 -11.04
CA GLU A 3 10.37 6.26 -10.43
C GLU A 3 11.06 5.02 -11.04
N THR A 4 11.65 4.16 -10.19
CA THR A 4 12.38 2.98 -10.69
C THR A 4 11.45 1.94 -11.32
N SER A 5 11.92 1.22 -12.33
CA SER A 5 11.19 0.11 -12.98
C SER A 5 10.67 -0.92 -11.97
N SER A 6 11.47 -1.20 -10.93
CA SER A 6 11.09 -2.04 -9.81
C SER A 6 9.86 -1.51 -9.05
N HIS A 7 9.71 -0.19 -8.92
CA HIS A 7 8.54 0.42 -8.27
C HIS A 7 7.28 0.21 -9.12
N LYS A 8 7.38 0.51 -10.42
CA LYS A 8 6.29 0.30 -11.39
C LYS A 8 5.83 -1.16 -11.39
N ASN A 9 6.78 -2.10 -11.39
CA ASN A 9 6.49 -3.53 -11.34
C ASN A 9 5.84 -3.94 -10.01
N ALA A 10 6.26 -3.39 -8.87
CA ALA A 10 5.66 -3.71 -7.57
C ALA A 10 4.19 -3.29 -7.48
N LYS A 11 3.80 -2.20 -8.15
CA LYS A 11 2.41 -1.72 -8.20
C LYS A 11 1.49 -2.74 -8.88
N THR A 12 1.87 -3.20 -10.07
CA THR A 12 1.01 -4.02 -10.94
C THR A 12 1.17 -5.53 -10.75
N ARG A 13 2.28 -6.00 -10.16
CA ARG A 13 2.58 -7.44 -10.02
C ARG A 13 1.41 -8.19 -9.37
N GLY A 14 0.87 -9.19 -10.04
CA GLY A 14 -0.24 -10.01 -9.54
C GLY A 14 -1.58 -9.27 -9.34
N LEU A 15 -1.75 -8.06 -9.90
CA LEU A 15 -3.05 -7.41 -10.00
C LEU A 15 -3.46 -7.32 -11.48
N ARG A 16 -4.09 -8.38 -12.00
CA ARG A 16 -4.60 -8.37 -13.38
C ARG A 16 -5.68 -7.30 -13.52
N GLY A 17 -5.60 -6.51 -14.60
CA GLY A 17 -6.52 -5.40 -14.86
C GLY A 17 -6.40 -4.22 -13.89
N SER A 18 -5.27 -4.08 -13.18
CA SER A 18 -5.07 -2.95 -12.28
C SER A 18 -4.85 -1.64 -13.03
N LYS A 19 -5.53 -0.59 -12.59
CA LYS A 19 -5.19 0.79 -12.93
C LYS A 19 -4.15 1.30 -11.94
N THR A 20 -3.07 1.87 -12.45
CA THR A 20 -2.06 2.55 -11.63
C THR A 20 -2.41 4.02 -11.49
N GLU A 21 -1.88 4.66 -10.44
CA GLU A 21 -2.01 6.11 -10.23
C GLU A 21 -3.46 6.62 -10.17
N VAL A 22 -4.34 5.85 -9.56
CA VAL A 22 -5.77 6.15 -9.51
C VAL A 22 -6.02 7.40 -8.68
N GLN A 23 -6.61 8.41 -9.29
CA GLN A 23 -6.98 9.64 -8.59
C GLN A 23 -7.95 9.36 -7.44
N ILE A 24 -7.67 9.97 -6.30
CA ILE A 24 -8.51 9.98 -5.11
C ILE A 24 -8.73 11.45 -4.69
N ARG A 25 -9.77 11.70 -3.88
CA ARG A 25 -10.18 13.05 -3.49
C ARG A 25 -9.01 13.90 -2.95
N GLY A 26 -8.99 15.17 -3.38
CA GLY A 26 -8.02 16.18 -2.94
C GLY A 26 -6.67 16.11 -3.68
N ASN A 27 -6.70 15.89 -5.00
CA ASN A 27 -5.50 15.82 -5.86
C ASN A 27 -4.44 14.81 -5.37
N ARG A 28 -4.90 13.70 -4.79
CA ARG A 28 -4.04 12.60 -4.35
C ARG A 28 -4.20 11.44 -5.33
N ARG A 29 -3.22 10.52 -5.34
CA ARG A 29 -3.26 9.31 -6.17
C ARG A 29 -2.98 8.09 -5.29
N LEU A 30 -3.65 6.99 -5.63
CA LEU A 30 -3.37 5.65 -5.11
C LEU A 30 -2.48 4.91 -6.10
N ASP A 31 -1.50 4.14 -5.62
CA ASP A 31 -0.53 3.50 -6.50
C ASP A 31 -1.15 2.50 -7.48
N ALA A 32 -2.01 1.60 -6.99
CA ALA A 32 -2.71 0.64 -7.85
C ALA A 32 -4.07 0.22 -7.30
N VAL A 33 -5.07 0.15 -8.17
CA VAL A 33 -6.39 -0.39 -7.85
C VAL A 33 -6.76 -1.45 -8.88
N SER A 34 -7.18 -2.60 -8.39
CA SER A 34 -7.87 -3.65 -9.14
C SER A 34 -9.33 -3.73 -8.67
N PRO A 35 -10.19 -4.55 -9.31
CA PRO A 35 -11.57 -4.72 -8.88
C PRO A 35 -11.70 -5.13 -7.39
N THR A 36 -10.79 -5.97 -6.89
CA THR A 36 -10.89 -6.56 -5.55
C THR A 36 -9.85 -6.02 -4.56
N VAL A 37 -8.77 -5.41 -5.03
CA VAL A 37 -7.62 -4.99 -4.20
C VAL A 37 -7.22 -3.55 -4.49
N ALA A 38 -6.98 -2.77 -3.44
CA ALA A 38 -6.29 -1.48 -3.49
C ALA A 38 -4.90 -1.63 -2.86
N ARG A 39 -3.88 -1.11 -3.54
CA ARG A 39 -2.48 -1.28 -3.15
C ARG A 39 -1.72 0.04 -3.11
N GLU A 40 -0.90 0.18 -2.08
CA GLU A 40 0.17 1.18 -1.98
C GLU A 40 1.52 0.49 -1.85
N VAL A 41 2.57 1.10 -2.41
CA VAL A 41 3.95 0.66 -2.27
C VAL A 41 4.72 1.78 -1.58
N GLU A 42 5.17 1.54 -0.34
CA GLU A 42 5.94 2.52 0.41
C GLU A 42 7.34 1.98 0.69
N ARG A 43 8.35 2.62 0.09
CA ARG A 43 9.76 2.23 0.22
C ARG A 43 10.51 2.97 1.31
N SER A 44 9.97 4.10 1.78
CA SER A 44 10.55 4.84 2.89
C SER A 44 10.26 4.14 4.22
N SER A 45 11.20 4.25 5.16
CA SER A 45 11.05 3.77 6.54
C SER A 45 10.37 4.80 7.46
N GLY A 46 9.98 5.97 6.94
CA GLY A 46 9.37 7.04 7.71
C GLY A 46 7.97 6.69 8.24
N SER A 47 7.70 6.94 9.52
CA SER A 47 6.35 6.73 10.09
C SER A 47 5.29 7.61 9.41
N LYS A 48 5.69 8.83 9.01
CA LYS A 48 4.80 9.78 8.30
C LYS A 48 4.42 9.29 6.91
N SER A 49 5.36 8.72 6.15
CA SER A 49 5.11 8.19 4.81
C SER A 49 4.25 6.92 4.86
N LEU A 50 4.55 6.00 5.78
CA LEU A 50 3.72 4.83 6.07
C LEU A 50 2.29 5.21 6.45
N ALA A 51 2.12 6.19 7.35
CA ALA A 51 0.79 6.67 7.73
C ALA A 51 0.04 7.29 6.54
N LYS A 52 0.74 8.02 5.67
CA LYS A 52 0.16 8.60 4.44
C LYS A 52 -0.34 7.50 3.50
N ALA A 53 0.44 6.44 3.28
CA ALA A 53 0.04 5.30 2.46
C ALA A 53 -1.22 4.61 3.04
N VAL A 54 -1.26 4.35 4.35
CA VAL A 54 -2.45 3.77 5.02
C VAL A 54 -3.67 4.69 4.88
N ARG A 55 -3.51 6.01 5.04
CA ARG A 55 -4.61 6.98 4.85
C ARG A 55 -5.14 7.01 3.42
N ARG A 56 -4.29 6.79 2.42
CA ARG A 56 -4.73 6.64 1.03
C ARG A 56 -5.54 5.36 0.85
N LEU A 57 -5.07 4.23 1.38
CA LEU A 57 -5.81 2.95 1.35
C LEU A 57 -7.18 3.04 2.05
N ASN A 58 -7.29 3.83 3.11
CA ASN A 58 -8.56 4.07 3.82
C ASN A 58 -9.65 4.71 2.94
N THR A 59 -9.29 5.36 1.83
CA THR A 59 -10.26 5.92 0.88
C THR A 59 -11.06 4.84 0.14
N GLN A 60 -10.59 3.59 0.16
CA GLN A 60 -11.22 2.47 -0.51
C GLN A 60 -12.04 1.67 0.52
N THR A 61 -13.35 1.60 0.32
CA THR A 61 -14.30 1.00 1.27
C THR A 61 -14.64 -0.46 0.96
N ASN A 62 -14.64 -0.85 -0.32
CA ASN A 62 -15.10 -2.18 -0.77
C ASN A 62 -13.99 -3.05 -1.36
N LYS A 63 -12.72 -2.78 -1.02
CA LYS A 63 -11.57 -3.49 -1.57
C LYS A 63 -10.66 -3.97 -0.46
N LYS A 64 -9.97 -5.09 -0.70
CA LYS A 64 -8.87 -5.54 0.17
C LYS A 64 -7.75 -4.51 0.10
N LYS A 65 -7.30 -4.04 1.26
CA LYS A 65 -6.24 -3.02 1.36
C LYS A 65 -4.90 -3.73 1.52
N GLU A 66 -3.97 -3.44 0.63
CA GLU A 66 -2.62 -4.00 0.63
C GLU A 66 -1.57 -2.90 0.70
N LEU A 67 -0.62 -3.03 1.62
CA LEU A 67 0.55 -2.17 1.74
C LEU A 67 1.81 -3.01 1.51
N LEU A 68 2.58 -2.69 0.47
CA LEU A 68 3.88 -3.31 0.22
C LEU A 68 4.99 -2.42 0.76
N VAL A 69 5.87 -3.00 1.59
CA VAL A 69 7.01 -2.30 2.20
C VAL A 69 8.30 -3.11 2.09
N PRO A 70 9.50 -2.50 2.24
CA PRO A 70 10.72 -3.24 2.48
C PRO A 70 10.60 -4.14 3.72
N THR A 71 11.23 -5.31 3.71
CA THR A 71 11.21 -6.28 4.83
C THR A 71 11.52 -5.64 6.20
N PRO A 72 12.54 -4.77 6.35
CA PRO A 72 12.85 -4.15 7.64
C PRO A 72 11.72 -3.24 8.18
N ASN A 73 10.83 -2.78 7.30
CA ASN A 73 9.76 -1.85 7.66
C ASN A 73 8.45 -2.57 8.01
N LEU A 74 8.36 -3.90 7.94
CA LEU A 74 7.12 -4.65 8.17
C LEU A 74 6.49 -4.39 9.54
N ASP A 75 7.27 -4.52 10.61
CA ASP A 75 6.74 -4.39 11.96
C ASP A 75 6.42 -2.93 12.29
N LYS A 76 7.23 -2.00 11.80
CA LYS A 76 6.95 -0.56 11.89
C LYS A 76 5.68 -0.18 11.12
N ALA A 77 5.50 -0.71 9.92
CA ALA A 77 4.29 -0.50 9.12
C ALA A 77 3.06 -1.05 9.82
N LYS A 78 3.16 -2.22 10.48
CA LYS A 78 2.09 -2.78 11.31
C LYS A 78 1.72 -1.85 12.45
N GLN A 79 2.69 -1.37 13.23
CA GLN A 79 2.45 -0.45 14.34
C GLN A 79 1.79 0.86 13.89
N VAL A 80 2.24 1.43 12.76
CA VAL A 80 1.64 2.64 12.19
C VAL A 80 0.23 2.37 11.69
N ALA A 81 0.02 1.26 10.98
CA ALA A 81 -1.28 0.88 10.45
C ALA A 81 -2.29 0.61 11.58
N GLN A 82 -1.89 -0.02 12.68
CA GLN A 82 -2.77 -0.23 13.85
C GLN A 82 -3.33 1.09 14.41
N LYS A 83 -2.58 2.19 14.31
CA LYS A 83 -3.01 3.51 14.81
C LYS A 83 -3.88 4.30 13.83
N VAL A 84 -3.76 4.03 12.53
CA VAL A 84 -4.27 4.91 11.46
C VAL A 84 -5.25 4.22 10.52
N ALA A 85 -5.23 2.89 10.44
CA ALA A 85 -6.09 2.13 9.54
C ALA A 85 -7.56 2.21 10.00
N LYS A 86 -8.45 2.38 9.03
CA LYS A 86 -9.90 2.25 9.22
C LYS A 86 -10.32 0.90 8.65
N GLY A 87 -10.11 -0.15 9.44
CA GLY A 87 -10.41 -1.55 9.13
C GLY A 87 -9.22 -2.37 8.63
N LYS A 88 -9.54 -3.57 8.13
CA LYS A 88 -8.56 -4.60 7.79
C LYS A 88 -7.58 -4.15 6.72
N ILE A 89 -6.28 -4.33 6.99
CA ILE A 89 -5.20 -4.07 6.03
C ILE A 89 -4.17 -5.21 6.09
N LEU A 90 -3.79 -5.68 4.90
CA LEU A 90 -2.72 -6.64 4.69
C LEU A 90 -1.42 -5.88 4.38
N ILE A 91 -0.39 -6.14 5.16
CA ILE A 91 0.95 -5.56 4.95
C ILE A 91 1.87 -6.69 4.52
N GLN A 92 2.60 -6.51 3.42
CA GLN A 92 3.52 -7.52 2.90
C GLN A 92 4.86 -6.89 2.56
N ASN A 93 5.90 -7.72 2.49
CA ASN A 93 7.16 -7.27 1.93
C ASN A 93 7.08 -7.19 0.39
N LEU A 94 8.03 -6.49 -0.24
CA LEU A 94 8.08 -6.33 -1.70
C LEU A 94 8.10 -7.67 -2.47
N SER A 95 8.63 -8.75 -1.88
CA SER A 95 8.64 -10.11 -2.44
C SER A 95 7.40 -10.95 -2.08
N ARG A 96 6.51 -10.45 -1.21
CA ARG A 96 5.28 -11.12 -0.72
C ARG A 96 5.48 -12.43 0.03
N THR A 97 6.71 -12.72 0.45
CA THR A 97 7.04 -13.90 1.25
C THR A 97 6.65 -13.73 2.71
N GLN A 98 6.66 -12.49 3.21
CA GLN A 98 6.34 -12.17 4.59
C GLN A 98 5.15 -11.22 4.66
N ARG A 99 4.27 -11.46 5.64
CA ARG A 99 3.02 -10.72 5.82
C ARG A 99 2.74 -10.38 7.28
N ARG A 100 2.04 -9.27 7.48
CA ARG A 100 1.44 -8.83 8.74
C ARG A 100 0.00 -8.43 8.47
N PHE A 101 -0.87 -8.72 9.42
CA PHE A 101 -2.28 -8.35 9.34
C PHE A 101 -2.59 -7.34 10.44
N VAL A 102 -3.39 -6.33 10.08
CA VAL A 102 -4.04 -5.43 11.02
C VAL A 102 -5.55 -5.63 10.83
N LYS A 103 -6.25 -5.87 11.93
CA LYS A 103 -7.70 -6.09 11.96
C LYS A 103 -8.43 -4.77 12.11
#